data_AF-S7NNF2-F1
#
_entry.id   AF-S7NNF2-F1
#
_cell.length_a   1.000
_cell.length_b   1.000
_cell.length_c   1.000
_cell.angle_alpha   90.00
_cell.angle_beta   90.00
_cell.angle_gamma   90.00
#
_symmetry.space_group_name_H-M   'P 1'
#
loop_
_entity.id
_entity.type
_entity.pdbx_description
1 polymer ?
#
loop_
_entity_poly.entity_id
_entity_poly.type
_entity_poly.pdbx_seq_one_letter_code
_entity_poly.pdbx_strand_id
1 'polypeptide(L)'
;MNSFEDINECILENYPECSNPRLFYIIPYFCGQHPRCREPGEWALERAKLNVNENFLLVGILEELEDVLLLLERFLPHYFKGVLSIYKDPEHRKLGNMTVTVRKTVPSPEAVQILYQRMRYEYEFYHYVKEQFHLLKRKFGLKSQVSQPPLRPQFFIPSPLETEEPIGDEEQDDEKWLEDIYKR
;
A
#
# COMPACT_ATOMS: atom_id res chain seq x y z
N MET A 1 -24.90 -10.35 21.16
CA MET A 1 -23.69 -9.92 20.42
C MET A 1 -23.57 -10.92 19.28
N ASN A 2 -24.12 -10.62 18.11
CA ASN A 2 -24.16 -11.59 17.01
C ASN A 2 -22.77 -11.67 16.42
N SER A 3 -22.11 -12.80 16.62
CA SER A 3 -20.90 -13.18 15.89
C SER A 3 -21.32 -13.49 14.46
N PHE A 4 -21.09 -12.59 13.52
CA PHE A 4 -21.16 -12.94 12.11
C PHE A 4 -19.96 -13.84 11.83
N GLU A 5 -20.19 -15.15 11.77
CA GLU A 5 -19.14 -16.12 11.48
C GLU A 5 -18.73 -16.08 10.00
N ASP A 6 -19.58 -15.53 9.14
CA ASP A 6 -19.33 -15.44 7.70
C ASP A 6 -19.17 -13.99 7.20
N ILE A 7 -17.99 -13.73 6.62
CA ILE A 7 -17.65 -12.44 6.02
C ILE A 7 -18.52 -12.12 4.81
N ASN A 8 -19.02 -13.15 4.11
CA ASN A 8 -19.87 -12.96 2.93
C ASN A 8 -21.22 -12.38 3.31
N GLU A 9 -21.89 -13.02 4.28
CA GLU A 9 -23.14 -12.51 4.84
C GLU A 9 -22.98 -11.05 5.27
N CYS A 10 -21.90 -10.73 5.99
CA CYS A 10 -21.63 -9.35 6.40
C CYS A 10 -21.68 -8.39 5.22
N ILE A 11 -20.89 -8.67 4.19
CA ILE A 11 -20.72 -7.76 3.05
C ILE A 11 -22.02 -7.64 2.26
N LEU A 12 -22.66 -8.78 1.96
CA LEU A 12 -23.87 -8.88 1.15
C LEU A 12 -25.06 -8.21 1.84
N GLU A 13 -25.25 -8.45 3.14
CA GLU A 13 -26.31 -7.84 3.95
C GLU A 13 -25.97 -6.42 4.43
N ASN A 14 -24.79 -5.91 4.06
CA ASN A 14 -24.35 -4.54 4.36
C ASN A 14 -24.34 -4.21 5.87
N TYR A 15 -23.85 -5.15 6.69
CA TYR A 15 -23.71 -4.88 8.13
C TYR A 15 -22.68 -3.76 8.41
N PRO A 16 -22.82 -3.01 9.52
CA PRO A 16 -21.97 -1.86 9.83
C PRO A 16 -20.46 -2.16 9.89
N GLU A 17 -20.06 -3.39 10.22
CA GLU A 17 -18.65 -3.84 10.36
C GLU A 17 -17.91 -3.89 9.02
N CYS A 18 -18.63 -4.11 7.92
CA CYS A 18 -18.11 -4.34 6.58
C CYS A 18 -18.76 -3.39 5.55
N SER A 19 -19.20 -2.23 6.02
CA SER A 19 -19.74 -1.14 5.21
C SER A 19 -19.15 0.21 5.64
N ASN A 20 -19.37 1.23 4.83
CA ASN A 20 -18.93 2.58 5.15
C ASN A 20 -19.74 3.14 6.35
N PRO A 21 -19.09 3.87 7.27
CA PRO A 21 -17.73 4.42 7.16
C PRO A 21 -16.61 3.50 7.66
N ARG A 22 -16.88 2.31 8.21
CA ARG A 22 -15.85 1.47 8.85
C ARG A 22 -14.80 0.89 7.89
N LEU A 23 -15.14 0.79 6.60
CA LEU A 23 -14.20 0.39 5.56
C LEU A 23 -13.23 1.51 5.12
N PHE A 24 -13.48 2.76 5.51
CA PHE A 24 -12.63 3.89 5.18
C PHE A 24 -11.73 4.24 6.38
N TYR A 25 -10.53 3.70 6.39
CA TYR A 25 -9.61 3.80 7.51
C TYR A 25 -8.15 4.06 7.12
N ILE A 26 -7.66 3.75 5.92
CA ILE A 26 -6.24 3.98 5.56
C ILE A 26 -6.04 5.44 5.19
N ILE A 27 -6.81 5.96 4.22
CA ILE A 27 -6.74 7.37 3.79
C ILE A 27 -6.81 8.36 4.97
N PRO A 28 -7.73 8.24 5.96
CA PRO A 28 -7.76 9.13 7.11
C PRO A 28 -6.43 9.27 7.87
N TYR A 29 -5.65 8.19 8.04
CA TYR A 29 -4.35 8.26 8.72
C TYR A 29 -3.34 9.12 7.96
N PHE A 30 -3.35 9.04 6.63
CA PHE A 30 -2.43 9.82 5.78
C PHE A 30 -2.95 11.22 5.49
N CYS A 31 -4.27 11.42 5.37
CA CYS A 31 -4.90 12.71 5.13
C CYS A 31 -4.73 13.67 6.32
N GLY A 32 -4.79 13.13 7.54
CA GLY A 32 -4.56 13.88 8.78
C GLY A 32 -5.84 14.32 9.48
N GLN A 33 -5.75 15.40 10.28
CA GLN A 33 -6.80 15.79 11.22
C GLN A 33 -7.86 16.75 10.66
N HIS A 34 -7.78 17.09 9.37
CA HIS A 34 -8.76 17.98 8.76
C HIS A 34 -10.15 17.31 8.76
N PRO A 35 -11.26 18.03 9.05
CA PRO A 35 -12.59 17.42 9.15
C PRO A 35 -13.00 16.60 7.90
N ARG A 36 -12.63 17.08 6.71
CA ARG A 36 -12.87 16.39 5.43
C ARG A 36 -12.14 15.05 5.27
N CYS A 37 -11.13 14.75 6.11
CA CYS A 37 -10.45 13.45 6.10
C CYS A 37 -11.31 12.33 6.70
N ARG A 38 -12.43 12.66 7.37
CA ARG A 38 -13.33 11.68 7.99
C ARG A 38 -14.34 11.09 7.00
N GLU A 39 -14.48 11.69 5.83
CA GLU A 39 -15.46 11.29 4.82
C GLU A 39 -14.73 10.75 3.59
N PRO A 40 -15.16 9.59 3.04
CA PRO A 40 -14.62 9.09 1.79
C PRO A 40 -14.90 10.08 0.66
N GLY A 41 -13.85 10.49 -0.05
CA GLY A 41 -13.97 11.43 -1.16
C GLY A 41 -12.64 11.75 -1.81
N GLU A 42 -12.71 12.27 -3.03
CA GLU A 42 -11.56 12.67 -3.84
C GLU A 42 -10.64 13.65 -3.10
N TRP A 43 -11.21 14.61 -2.37
CA TRP A 43 -10.41 15.56 -1.60
C TRP A 43 -9.53 14.89 -0.54
N ALA A 44 -10.09 13.91 0.20
CA ALA A 44 -9.35 13.22 1.25
C ALA A 44 -8.25 12.32 0.66
N LEU A 45 -8.56 11.65 -0.45
CA LEU A 45 -7.62 10.86 -1.23
C LEU A 45 -6.44 11.71 -1.73
N GLU A 46 -6.70 12.82 -2.42
CA GLU A 46 -5.64 13.69 -2.96
C GLU A 46 -4.82 14.32 -1.85
N ARG A 47 -5.46 14.72 -0.74
CA ARG A 47 -4.73 15.22 0.43
C ARG A 47 -3.83 14.15 1.04
N ALA A 48 -4.28 12.89 1.11
CA ALA A 48 -3.45 11.79 1.59
C ALA A 48 -2.27 11.52 0.66
N LYS A 49 -2.46 11.48 -0.66
CA LYS A 49 -1.37 11.34 -1.65
C LYS A 49 -0.33 12.44 -1.51
N LEU A 50 -0.78 13.70 -1.40
CA LEU A 50 0.11 14.85 -1.18
C LEU A 50 0.92 14.69 0.10
N ASN A 51 0.26 14.31 1.21
CA ASN A 51 0.95 14.14 2.47
C ASN A 51 1.99 13.01 2.42
N VAL A 52 1.71 11.91 1.73
CA VAL A 52 2.69 10.82 1.49
C VAL A 52 3.97 11.37 0.87
N ASN A 53 3.85 12.23 -0.14
CA ASN A 53 5.01 12.76 -0.85
C ASN A 53 5.79 13.79 -0.04
N GLU A 54 5.07 14.67 0.68
CA GLU A 54 5.69 15.83 1.33
C GLU A 54 6.17 15.54 2.75
N ASN A 55 5.54 14.60 3.47
CA ASN A 55 5.69 14.48 4.92
C ASN A 55 6.17 13.10 5.39
N PHE A 56 6.27 12.09 4.51
CA PHE A 56 6.75 10.76 4.86
C PHE A 56 8.10 10.47 4.21
N LEU A 57 9.05 9.98 5.00
CA LEU A 57 10.34 9.51 4.51
C LEU A 57 10.20 8.27 3.60
N LEU A 58 9.34 7.34 4.02
CA LEU A 58 9.07 6.09 3.34
C LEU A 58 7.68 5.60 3.73
N VAL A 59 6.90 5.19 2.73
CA VAL A 59 5.67 4.42 2.92
C VAL A 59 5.83 3.12 2.13
N GLY A 60 5.77 1.99 2.84
CA GLY A 60 5.93 0.65 2.28
C GLY A 60 4.63 -0.14 2.26
N ILE A 61 4.69 -1.34 1.68
CA ILE A 61 3.58 -2.30 1.68
C ILE A 61 3.99 -3.58 2.43
N LEU A 62 3.01 -4.23 3.08
CA LEU A 62 3.27 -5.41 3.91
C LEU A 62 3.70 -6.63 3.08
N GLU A 63 3.21 -6.72 1.85
CA GLU A 63 3.54 -7.77 0.88
C GLU A 63 5.03 -7.79 0.51
N GLU A 64 5.74 -6.68 0.72
CA GLU A 64 7.15 -6.50 0.40
C GLU A 64 7.94 -5.97 1.61
N LEU A 65 7.56 -6.39 2.82
CA LEU A 65 8.11 -5.88 4.08
C LEU A 65 9.65 -5.98 4.18
N GLU A 66 10.27 -7.02 3.61
CA GLU A 66 11.74 -7.12 3.57
C GLU A 66 12.39 -5.95 2.84
N ASP A 67 11.82 -5.51 1.72
CA ASP A 67 12.32 -4.36 0.96
C ASP A 67 12.10 -3.05 1.72
N VAL A 68 10.99 -2.94 2.45
CA VAL A 68 10.73 -1.80 3.36
C VAL A 68 11.82 -1.71 4.42
N LEU A 69 12.13 -2.83 5.08
CA LEU A 69 13.17 -2.90 6.11
C LEU A 69 14.56 -2.57 5.56
N LEU A 70 14.88 -3.06 4.36
CA LEU A 70 16.15 -2.77 3.69
C LEU A 70 16.29 -1.28 3.34
N LEU A 71 15.23 -0.64 2.87
CA LEU A 71 15.23 0.81 2.62
C LEU A 71 15.36 1.60 3.93
N LEU A 72 14.67 1.20 5.00
CA LEU A 72 14.81 1.82 6.32
C LEU A 72 16.24 1.69 6.86
N GLU A 73 16.89 0.54 6.68
CA GLU A 73 18.31 0.35 7.04
C GLU A 73 19.23 1.31 6.29
N ARG A 74 18.93 1.61 5.02
CA ARG A 74 19.71 2.57 4.22
C ARG A 74 19.44 4.02 4.60
N PHE A 75 18.18 4.39 4.83
CA PHE A 75 17.83 5.76 5.18
C PHE A 75 18.19 6.13 6.62
N LEU A 76 18.03 5.19 7.55
CA LEU A 76 18.13 5.41 8.98
C LEU A 76 19.02 4.33 9.64
N PRO A 77 20.30 4.19 9.21
CA PRO A 77 21.16 3.10 9.65
C PRO A 77 21.41 3.11 11.16
N HIS A 78 21.35 4.26 11.82
CA HIS A 78 21.49 4.31 13.29
C HIS A 78 20.40 3.51 14.02
N TYR A 79 19.19 3.44 13.45
CA TYR A 79 18.05 2.75 14.04
C TYR A 79 17.85 1.34 13.48
N PHE A 80 18.13 1.14 12.19
CA PHE A 80 17.73 -0.07 11.45
C PHE A 80 18.90 -0.97 11.01
N LYS A 81 20.13 -0.69 11.44
CA LYS A 81 21.28 -1.55 11.12
C LYS A 81 21.04 -3.00 11.59
N GLY A 82 21.20 -3.96 10.69
CA GLY A 82 21.00 -5.38 10.95
C GLY A 82 19.53 -5.80 11.09
N VAL A 83 18.57 -4.95 10.71
CA VAL A 83 17.15 -5.26 10.90
C VAL A 83 16.72 -6.52 10.15
N LEU A 84 17.29 -6.79 8.98
CA LEU A 84 16.96 -8.00 8.22
C LEU A 84 17.40 -9.29 8.92
N SER A 85 18.53 -9.28 9.63
CA SER A 85 18.93 -10.47 10.40
C SER A 85 17.99 -10.72 11.57
N ILE A 86 17.50 -9.67 12.22
CA ILE A 86 16.51 -9.77 13.30
C ILE A 86 15.17 -10.26 12.75
N TYR A 87 14.71 -9.69 11.63
CA TYR A 87 13.43 -10.08 11.01
C TYR A 87 13.42 -11.56 10.56
N LYS A 88 14.56 -12.07 10.07
CA LYS A 88 14.71 -13.45 9.62
C LYS A 88 15.03 -14.44 10.75
N ASP A 89 15.31 -13.95 11.95
CA ASP A 89 15.59 -14.79 13.11
C ASP A 89 14.37 -15.65 13.46
N PRO A 90 14.53 -16.99 13.61
CA PRO A 90 13.41 -17.88 13.89
C PRO A 90 12.68 -17.60 15.21
N GLU A 91 13.37 -17.14 16.25
CA GLU A 91 12.75 -16.80 17.53
C GLU A 91 11.90 -15.54 17.41
N HIS A 92 12.38 -14.53 16.67
CA HIS A 92 11.57 -13.34 16.35
C HIS A 92 10.39 -13.66 15.44
N ARG A 93 10.55 -14.59 14.48
CA ARG A 93 9.45 -15.01 13.60
C ARG A 93 8.31 -15.69 14.37
N LYS A 94 8.60 -16.40 15.46
CA LYS A 94 7.55 -16.97 16.33
C LYS A 94 6.64 -15.89 16.90
N LEU A 95 7.19 -14.73 17.27
CA LEU A 95 6.41 -13.59 17.77
C LEU A 95 5.45 -13.06 16.70
N GLY A 96 5.91 -12.93 15.46
CA GLY A 96 5.06 -12.54 14.33
C GLY A 96 3.95 -13.56 14.03
N ASN A 97 4.23 -14.86 14.20
CA ASN A 97 3.21 -15.89 14.00
C ASN A 97 2.06 -15.81 15.03
N MET A 98 2.28 -15.18 16.19
CA MET A 98 1.22 -15.01 17.20
C MET A 98 0.17 -13.94 16.83
N THR A 99 0.44 -13.10 15.82
CA THR A 99 -0.49 -12.05 15.39
C THR A 99 -1.35 -12.47 14.20
N VAL A 100 -1.24 -13.73 13.74
CA VAL A 100 -2.00 -14.23 12.59
C VAL A 100 -3.47 -14.40 12.98
N THR A 101 -4.37 -13.89 12.14
CA THR A 101 -5.82 -14.11 12.31
C THR A 101 -6.15 -15.58 12.10
N VAL A 102 -6.59 -16.23 13.18
CA VAL A 102 -7.07 -17.62 13.16
C VAL A 102 -8.43 -17.66 12.44
N ARG A 103 -8.66 -18.69 11.60
CA ARG A 103 -9.90 -18.90 10.82
C ARG A 103 -10.25 -17.77 9.83
N LYS A 104 -9.25 -17.29 9.07
CA LYS A 104 -9.52 -16.38 7.95
C LYS A 104 -10.30 -17.10 6.85
N THR A 105 -11.51 -16.64 6.56
CA THR A 105 -12.29 -17.03 5.39
C THR A 105 -12.00 -16.07 4.24
N VAL A 106 -11.86 -16.61 3.02
CA VAL A 106 -11.73 -15.80 1.82
C VAL A 106 -13.16 -15.41 1.38
N PRO A 107 -13.46 -14.11 1.17
CA PRO A 107 -14.77 -13.71 0.67
C PRO A 107 -15.04 -14.24 -0.74
N SER A 108 -16.31 -14.39 -1.07
CA SER A 108 -16.83 -14.80 -2.36
C SER A 108 -16.53 -13.73 -3.41
N PRO A 109 -16.47 -14.09 -4.71
CA PRO A 109 -16.25 -13.11 -5.77
C PRO A 109 -17.24 -11.94 -5.76
N GLU A 110 -18.51 -12.22 -5.46
CA GLU A 110 -19.56 -11.20 -5.36
C GLU A 110 -19.30 -10.24 -4.19
N ALA A 111 -18.95 -10.77 -3.01
CA ALA A 111 -18.61 -9.97 -1.85
C ALA A 111 -17.35 -9.12 -2.10
N VAL A 112 -16.33 -9.68 -2.76
CA VAL A 112 -15.12 -8.92 -3.15
C VAL A 112 -15.46 -7.77 -4.09
N GLN A 113 -16.35 -7.97 -5.07
CA GLN A 113 -16.75 -6.91 -5.99
C GLN A 113 -17.45 -5.76 -5.27
N ILE A 114 -18.34 -6.08 -4.33
CA ILE A 114 -19.03 -5.08 -3.49
C ILE A 114 -18.01 -4.30 -2.64
N LEU A 115 -17.07 -5.01 -2.00
CA LEU A 115 -16.01 -4.36 -1.23
C LEU A 115 -15.16 -3.43 -2.11
N TYR A 116 -14.79 -3.87 -3.31
CA TYR A 116 -14.00 -3.05 -4.24
C TYR A 116 -14.70 -1.73 -4.56
N GLN A 117 -16.01 -1.77 -4.81
CA GLN A 117 -16.81 -0.57 -5.04
C GLN A 117 -16.88 0.33 -3.79
N ARG A 118 -17.15 -0.26 -2.60
CA ARG A 118 -17.23 0.46 -1.32
C ARG A 118 -15.90 1.10 -0.93
N MET A 119 -14.78 0.48 -1.30
CA MET A 119 -13.41 0.84 -0.94
C MET A 119 -12.63 1.46 -2.11
N ARG A 120 -13.30 1.93 -3.18
CA ARG A 120 -12.64 2.40 -4.41
C ARG A 120 -11.48 3.36 -4.16
N TYR A 121 -11.66 4.31 -3.23
CA TYR A 121 -10.63 5.30 -2.90
C TYR A 121 -9.46 4.67 -2.15
N GLU A 122 -9.71 3.73 -1.24
CA GLU A 122 -8.65 3.01 -0.51
C GLU A 122 -7.80 2.18 -1.46
N TYR A 123 -8.41 1.52 -2.45
CA TYR A 123 -7.68 0.81 -3.51
C TYR A 123 -6.83 1.76 -4.35
N GLU A 124 -7.39 2.90 -4.75
CA GLU A 124 -6.66 3.91 -5.52
C GLU A 124 -5.45 4.44 -4.72
N PHE A 125 -5.65 4.75 -3.44
CA PHE A 125 -4.56 5.17 -2.55
C PHE A 125 -3.49 4.10 -2.37
N TYR A 126 -3.88 2.84 -2.14
CA TYR A 126 -2.94 1.72 -2.04
C TYR A 126 -2.12 1.56 -3.31
N HIS A 127 -2.75 1.61 -4.49
CA HIS A 127 -2.04 1.48 -5.77
C HIS A 127 -1.06 2.63 -6.00
N TYR A 128 -1.46 3.85 -5.65
CA TYR A 128 -0.58 5.01 -5.68
C TYR A 128 0.65 4.81 -4.77
N VAL A 129 0.44 4.45 -3.50
CA VAL A 129 1.54 4.19 -2.54
C VAL A 129 2.46 3.07 -3.04
N LYS A 130 1.89 1.99 -3.58
CA LYS A 130 2.66 0.88 -4.13
C LYS A 130 3.55 1.31 -5.29
N GLU A 131 3.03 2.12 -6.19
CA GLU A 131 3.81 2.67 -7.31
C GLU A 131 4.94 3.58 -6.82
N GLN A 132 4.67 4.49 -5.88
CA GLN A 132 5.70 5.34 -5.28
C GLN A 132 6.78 4.53 -4.57
N PHE A 133 6.39 3.48 -3.83
CA PHE A 133 7.32 2.55 -3.19
C PHE A 133 8.19 1.82 -4.21
N HIS A 134 7.61 1.33 -5.30
CA HIS A 134 8.35 0.65 -6.37
C HIS A 134 9.30 1.59 -7.12
N LEU A 135 8.89 2.83 -7.37
CA LEU A 135 9.76 3.88 -7.91
C LEU A 135 10.98 4.11 -7.01
N LEU A 136 10.75 4.23 -5.70
CA LEU A 136 11.81 4.42 -4.72
C LEU A 136 12.76 3.21 -4.68
N LYS A 137 12.23 1.98 -4.66
CA LYS A 137 13.04 0.75 -4.75
C LYS A 137 13.99 0.78 -5.95
N ARG A 138 13.49 1.14 -7.14
CA ARG A 138 14.31 1.23 -8.36
C ARG A 138 15.42 2.26 -8.22
N LYS A 139 15.14 3.45 -7.67
CA LYS A 139 16.14 4.50 -7.41
C LYS A 139 17.27 4.02 -6.50
N PHE A 140 16.97 3.11 -5.57
CA PHE A 140 17.95 2.50 -4.67
C PHE A 140 18.51 1.17 -5.19
N GLY A 141 18.29 0.80 -6.45
CA GLY A 141 18.82 -0.43 -7.06
C GLY A 141 18.24 -1.71 -6.47
N LEU A 142 17.08 -1.65 -5.80
CA LEU A 142 16.36 -2.84 -5.36
C LEU A 142 15.50 -3.36 -6.50
N LYS A 143 15.73 -4.62 -6.89
CA LYS A 143 14.89 -5.28 -7.90
C LYS A 143 13.53 -5.56 -7.30
N SER A 144 12.46 -5.11 -7.94
CA SER A 144 11.16 -5.69 -7.68
C SER A 144 11.25 -7.18 -8.03
N GLN A 145 10.98 -8.05 -7.06
CA GLN A 145 10.65 -9.42 -7.40
C GLN A 145 9.45 -9.30 -8.33
N VAL A 146 9.60 -9.68 -9.59
CA VAL A 146 8.46 -9.93 -10.46
C VAL A 146 7.84 -11.21 -9.94
N SER A 147 7.20 -11.15 -8.77
CA SER A 147 6.06 -11.99 -8.52
C SER A 147 5.14 -11.71 -9.70
N GLN A 148 4.72 -12.77 -10.42
CA GLN A 148 3.65 -12.67 -11.40
C GLN A 148 2.63 -11.64 -10.90
N PRO A 149 2.14 -10.72 -11.76
CA PRO A 149 1.15 -9.75 -11.31
C PRO A 149 0.15 -10.52 -10.46
N PRO A 150 -0.07 -10.15 -9.17
CA PRO A 150 -0.95 -10.92 -8.30
C PRO A 150 -2.19 -11.10 -9.14
N LEU A 151 -2.56 -12.35 -9.46
CA LEU A 151 -3.67 -12.67 -10.35
C LEU A 151 -4.72 -11.62 -10.06
N ARG A 152 -4.85 -10.59 -10.92
CA ARG A 152 -5.94 -9.65 -10.75
C ARG A 152 -7.10 -10.62 -10.76
N PRO A 153 -7.91 -10.70 -9.68
CA PRO A 153 -9.11 -11.49 -9.79
C PRO A 153 -9.74 -11.01 -11.09
N GLN A 154 -9.91 -11.88 -12.07
CA GLN A 154 -10.35 -11.51 -13.44
C GLN A 154 -11.79 -10.93 -13.43
N PHE A 155 -12.29 -10.55 -12.26
CA PHE A 155 -13.47 -9.76 -12.03
C PHE A 155 -13.19 -8.32 -12.48
N PHE A 156 -13.26 -8.15 -13.80
CA PHE A 156 -13.64 -6.94 -14.54
C PHE A 156 -13.50 -5.62 -13.77
N ILE A 157 -12.30 -5.05 -13.85
CA ILE A 157 -12.13 -3.59 -13.83
C ILE A 157 -11.89 -3.21 -15.30
N PRO A 158 -12.77 -2.46 -15.97
CA PRO A 158 -12.45 -1.91 -17.28
C PRO A 158 -11.23 -1.00 -17.12
N SER A 159 -10.10 -1.34 -17.72
CA SER A 159 -8.96 -0.43 -17.83
C SER A 159 -9.40 0.81 -18.60
N PRO A 160 -9.05 2.03 -18.18
CA PRO A 160 -9.05 3.19 -19.08
C PRO A 160 -8.18 2.85 -20.29
N LEU A 161 -8.65 3.18 -21.49
CA LEU A 161 -7.98 2.94 -22.77
C LEU A 161 -6.47 3.26 -22.68
N GLU A 162 -5.63 2.26 -22.90
CA GLU A 162 -4.20 2.45 -23.11
C GLU A 162 -4.01 3.19 -24.44
N THR A 163 -3.62 4.46 -24.38
CA THR A 163 -2.96 5.11 -25.52
C THR A 163 -1.54 4.58 -25.58
N GLU A 164 -1.17 3.95 -26.69
CA GLU A 164 0.19 3.50 -26.94
C GLU A 164 1.18 4.68 -26.87
N GLU A 165 2.18 4.58 -25.98
CA GLU A 165 3.34 5.47 -26.01
C GLU A 165 4.37 4.94 -27.01
N PRO A 166 4.98 5.79 -27.85
CA PRO A 166 6.03 5.37 -28.76
C PRO A 166 7.38 5.24 -28.04
N ILE A 167 8.14 4.26 -28.53
CA ILE A 167 9.53 3.94 -28.20
C ILE A 167 10.46 5.10 -28.59
N GLY A 168 11.41 5.44 -27.73
CA GLY A 168 12.55 6.30 -28.07
C GLY A 168 13.49 6.54 -26.88
N ASP A 169 14.62 5.83 -26.85
CA ASP A 169 15.75 6.06 -25.97
C ASP A 169 16.44 7.40 -26.29
N GLU A 170 16.62 8.28 -25.30
CA GLU A 170 17.74 9.23 -25.25
C GLU A 170 18.19 9.39 -23.78
N GLU A 171 19.42 8.95 -23.49
CA GLU A 171 20.13 9.21 -22.24
C GLU A 171 20.31 10.72 -22.07
N GLN A 172 19.79 11.29 -20.97
CA GLN A 172 20.17 12.63 -20.54
C GLN A 172 20.51 12.63 -19.05
N ASP A 173 21.60 13.32 -18.76
CA ASP A 173 22.45 13.24 -17.58
C ASP A 173 21.81 13.97 -16.37
N ASP A 174 21.16 13.21 -15.49
CA ASP A 174 20.37 13.72 -14.34
C ASP A 174 21.18 13.85 -13.03
N GLU A 175 22.51 13.69 -13.05
CA GLU A 175 23.35 13.72 -11.83
C GLU A 175 23.44 15.10 -11.17
N LYS A 176 22.94 16.16 -11.81
CA LYS A 176 23.02 17.54 -11.30
C LYS A 176 22.25 17.78 -10.00
N TRP A 177 21.17 17.04 -9.74
CA TRP A 177 20.38 17.23 -8.51
C TRP A 177 21.06 16.65 -7.26
N LEU A 178 22.00 15.71 -7.41
CA LEU A 178 22.71 15.08 -6.29
C LEU A 178 23.67 16.05 -5.57
N GLU A 179 24.25 17.01 -6.29
CA GLU A 179 25.16 18.02 -5.74
C GLU A 179 24.46 19.02 -4.79
N ASP A 180 23.16 19.25 -4.99
CA ASP A 180 22.40 20.25 -4.23
C ASP A 180 21.95 19.76 -2.84
N ILE A 181 21.95 18.44 -2.61
CA ILE A 181 21.56 17.84 -1.32
C ILE A 181 22.72 17.86 -0.30
N TYR A 182 23.97 17.78 -0.76
CA TYR A 182 25.14 17.66 0.12
C TYR A 182 25.79 19.00 0.51
N LYS A 183 25.21 20.14 0.10
CA LYS A 183 25.75 21.50 0.35
C LYS A 183 25.09 22.27 1.49
N ARG A 184 24.42 21.61 2.44
CA ARG A 184 23.87 22.29 3.62
C ARG A 184 24.44 21.81 4.93
#